data_AF-A0A7X7S094-F1
#
_entry.id   AF-A0A7X7S094-F1
#
_cell.length_a   1.000
_cell.length_b   1.000
_cell.length_c   1.000
_cell.angle_alpha   90.00
_cell.angle_beta   90.00
_cell.angle_gamma   90.00
#
_symmetry.space_group_name_H-M   'P 1'
#
loop_
_entity.id
_entity.type
_entity.pdbx_description
1 polymer ?
#
loop_
_entity_poly.entity_id
_entity_poly.type
_entity_poly.pdbx_seq_one_letter_code
_entity_poly.pdbx_strand_id
1 'polypeptide(L)'
;MQTTVSGYAISGTDASNYTLTSQPSGLTADITKKSLTVTGVTAADKVYNGTTAATLSGGTLSGLVTGDLVTLTKGTGVFASKNAGTGKAITASGYSLSGTDASNYTISQPSGLTADITRKSLTVTGVTAADKVYNGTTAATLSGGTLSGLVTGDVVTLTKGTGVFASKKVGTGKAITASGYAISGTGASNYTISQPSGITADITPAPLTIKAADAEKGRYEEDPVFTVTYIGFVAGDNSSAVSGLVVEREPGEKPGTYSIIPSGASAANYEIEYVNGTFTINGSTSVLNNHITVNENKISRPVKGIFIGSNPVSLSSAKADFRIVAGYPSELRVTIYDASGNAVFEKNASAYTGTVDMSWNLYTNGGHRAGSGVYLIVAKVKSRVNGSSEVLMEKLGLR
;
A
#
# COMPACT_ATOMS: atom_id res chain seq x y z
N MET A 1 62.49 -30.06 -64.69
CA MET A 1 63.35 -29.12 -65.44
C MET A 1 64.52 -29.91 -66.04
N GLN A 2 64.98 -29.63 -67.26
CA GLN A 2 66.11 -30.37 -67.85
C GLN A 2 67.39 -29.91 -67.18
N THR A 3 68.13 -30.81 -66.53
CA THR A 3 69.41 -30.48 -65.91
C THR A 3 70.51 -30.57 -66.97
N THR A 4 71.39 -29.57 -67.01
CA THR A 4 72.60 -29.64 -67.84
C THR A 4 73.70 -30.26 -67.00
N VAL A 5 74.25 -31.37 -67.48
CA VAL A 5 75.37 -32.06 -66.83
C VAL A 5 76.62 -31.86 -67.66
N SER A 6 77.69 -31.41 -67.00
CA SER A 6 79.00 -31.18 -67.60
C SER A 6 80.10 -31.55 -66.61
N GLY A 7 81.28 -31.89 -67.12
CA GLY A 7 82.48 -32.09 -66.29
C GLY A 7 82.75 -33.54 -65.87
N TYR A 8 81.98 -34.52 -66.35
CA TYR A 8 82.42 -35.92 -66.25
C TYR A 8 83.67 -36.11 -67.10
N ALA A 9 84.70 -36.69 -66.51
CA ALA A 9 85.96 -37.05 -67.16
C ALA A 9 86.34 -38.48 -66.78
N ILE A 10 87.06 -39.16 -67.67
CA ILE A 10 87.60 -40.50 -67.41
C ILE A 10 88.91 -40.34 -66.62
N SER A 11 89.09 -41.10 -65.53
CA SER A 11 90.30 -41.08 -64.69
C SER A 11 90.81 -42.50 -64.39
N GLY A 12 92.09 -42.64 -64.00
CA GLY A 12 92.76 -43.92 -63.77
C GLY A 12 93.97 -44.16 -64.68
N THR A 13 94.72 -45.24 -64.44
CA THR A 13 95.94 -45.58 -65.21
C THR A 13 95.66 -45.83 -66.68
N ASP A 14 94.45 -46.30 -67.00
CA ASP A 14 94.04 -46.61 -68.37
C ASP A 14 93.15 -45.52 -68.99
N ALA A 15 93.04 -44.35 -68.36
CA ALA A 15 92.15 -43.29 -68.83
C ALA A 15 92.46 -42.82 -70.26
N SER A 16 93.73 -42.88 -70.68
CA SER A 16 94.17 -42.57 -72.05
C SER A 16 93.63 -43.54 -73.11
N ASN A 17 93.14 -44.72 -72.71
CA ASN A 17 92.63 -45.74 -73.62
C ASN A 17 91.15 -45.53 -73.99
N TYR A 18 90.47 -44.55 -73.39
CA TYR A 18 89.05 -44.31 -73.59
C TYR A 18 88.77 -42.84 -73.91
N THR A 19 87.75 -42.58 -74.74
CA THR A 19 87.24 -41.23 -75.01
C THR A 19 85.79 -41.13 -74.56
N LEU A 20 85.47 -40.17 -73.70
CA LEU A 20 84.08 -39.89 -73.34
C LEU A 20 83.43 -39.07 -74.45
N THR A 21 82.59 -39.70 -75.26
CA THR A 21 82.00 -39.10 -76.48
C THR A 21 80.77 -38.23 -76.21
N SER A 22 80.15 -38.35 -75.03
CA SER A 22 79.01 -37.52 -74.64
C SER A 22 78.85 -37.46 -73.12
N GLN A 23 78.37 -36.33 -72.62
CA GLN A 23 77.88 -36.23 -71.25
C GLN A 23 76.48 -36.86 -71.13
N PRO A 24 76.07 -37.34 -69.94
CA PRO A 24 74.69 -37.78 -69.71
C PRO A 24 73.69 -36.70 -70.11
N SER A 25 72.66 -37.09 -70.87
CA SER A 25 71.60 -36.18 -71.31
C SER A 25 70.22 -36.74 -70.95
N GLY A 26 69.17 -35.92 -71.04
CA GLY A 26 67.80 -36.34 -70.70
C GLY A 26 67.54 -36.49 -69.20
N LEU A 27 68.44 -35.99 -68.35
CA LEU A 27 68.25 -36.00 -66.91
C LEU A 27 67.16 -35.00 -66.52
N THR A 28 66.19 -35.50 -65.78
CA THR A 28 65.12 -34.70 -65.20
C THR A 28 65.30 -34.68 -63.70
N ALA A 29 65.22 -33.48 -63.12
CA ALA A 29 65.05 -33.30 -61.69
C ALA A 29 63.69 -32.66 -61.40
N ASP A 30 63.07 -33.15 -60.34
CA ASP A 30 61.88 -32.56 -59.76
C ASP A 30 62.29 -31.60 -58.64
N ILE A 31 61.89 -30.34 -58.78
CA ILE A 31 62.04 -29.33 -57.73
C ILE A 31 60.68 -29.20 -57.06
N THR A 32 60.62 -29.60 -55.80
CA THR A 32 59.41 -29.42 -55.00
C THR A 32 59.26 -27.95 -54.61
N LYS A 33 58.03 -27.45 -54.63
CA LYS A 33 57.74 -26.08 -54.19
C LYS A 33 58.08 -25.92 -52.71
N LYS A 34 58.66 -24.78 -52.35
CA LYS A 34 58.96 -24.47 -50.94
C LYS A 34 57.68 -24.03 -50.22
N SER A 35 57.44 -24.52 -49.02
CA SER A 35 56.28 -24.10 -48.23
C SER A 35 56.55 -22.76 -47.51
N LEU A 36 55.61 -21.83 -47.60
CA LEU A 36 55.56 -20.60 -46.81
C LEU A 36 54.45 -20.70 -45.76
N THR A 37 54.70 -20.14 -44.58
CA THR A 37 53.70 -20.03 -43.52
C THR A 37 53.26 -18.59 -43.36
N VAL A 38 51.95 -18.36 -43.27
CA VAL A 38 51.41 -17.04 -42.92
C VAL A 38 51.45 -16.89 -41.39
N THR A 39 52.16 -15.88 -40.89
CA THR A 39 52.28 -15.58 -39.46
C THR A 39 51.75 -14.19 -39.12
N GLY A 40 51.53 -13.89 -37.84
CA GLY A 40 51.10 -12.56 -37.38
C GLY A 40 49.67 -12.17 -37.77
N VAL A 41 48.81 -13.15 -38.06
CA VAL A 41 47.37 -12.90 -38.25
C VAL A 41 46.69 -12.86 -36.89
N THR A 42 45.83 -11.87 -36.69
CA THR A 42 44.98 -11.73 -35.51
C THR A 42 43.51 -11.65 -35.92
N ALA A 43 42.62 -11.95 -34.99
CA ALA A 43 41.18 -11.80 -35.16
C ALA A 43 40.63 -10.79 -34.15
N ALA A 44 39.65 -10.00 -34.57
CA ALA A 44 38.97 -9.05 -33.69
C ALA A 44 37.74 -9.68 -33.04
N ASP A 45 37.52 -9.31 -31.77
CA ASP A 45 36.27 -9.59 -31.07
C ASP A 45 35.09 -8.89 -31.76
N LYS A 46 33.88 -9.44 -31.59
CA LYS A 46 32.66 -8.83 -32.13
C LYS A 46 31.50 -8.91 -31.16
N VAL A 47 30.53 -8.02 -31.34
CA VAL A 47 29.20 -8.19 -30.75
C VAL A 47 28.38 -9.14 -31.62
N TYR A 48 27.57 -9.98 -30.97
CA TYR A 48 26.69 -10.93 -31.66
C TYR A 48 25.82 -10.24 -32.72
N ASN A 49 25.92 -10.74 -33.95
CA ASN A 49 25.18 -10.22 -35.12
C ASN A 49 24.59 -11.34 -35.99
N GLY A 50 24.52 -12.57 -35.46
CA GLY A 50 23.96 -13.72 -36.15
C GLY A 50 24.83 -14.35 -37.23
N THR A 51 26.06 -13.88 -37.47
CA THR A 51 26.94 -14.42 -38.53
C THR A 51 28.23 -15.01 -37.96
N THR A 52 28.80 -15.97 -38.69
CA THR A 52 30.10 -16.58 -38.39
C THR A 52 31.27 -15.80 -38.99
N ALA A 53 31.06 -14.72 -39.72
CA ALA A 53 32.16 -13.95 -40.31
C ALA A 53 33.06 -13.34 -39.21
N ALA A 54 34.37 -13.54 -39.36
CA ALA A 54 35.41 -12.96 -38.52
C ALA A 54 36.21 -11.89 -39.28
N THR A 55 36.62 -10.85 -38.55
CA THR A 55 37.49 -9.80 -39.09
C THR A 55 38.93 -10.15 -38.77
N LEU A 56 39.72 -10.47 -39.79
CA LEU A 56 41.14 -10.79 -39.66
C LEU A 56 42.01 -9.56 -39.96
N SER A 57 43.14 -9.45 -39.27
CA SER A 57 44.15 -8.40 -39.47
C SER A 57 45.57 -8.97 -39.42
N GLY A 58 46.56 -8.18 -39.86
CA GLY A 58 47.95 -8.64 -39.96
C GLY A 58 48.21 -9.63 -41.10
N GLY A 59 49.22 -10.49 -40.91
CA GLY A 59 49.69 -11.47 -41.89
C GLY A 59 51.00 -11.09 -42.58
N THR A 60 52.03 -11.91 -42.41
CA THR A 60 53.30 -11.84 -43.15
C THR A 60 53.74 -13.23 -43.60
N LEU A 61 54.62 -13.30 -44.60
CA LEU A 61 55.18 -14.56 -45.09
C LEU A 61 56.45 -14.91 -44.30
N SER A 62 56.50 -16.14 -43.79
CA SER A 62 57.70 -16.75 -43.21
C SER A 62 58.23 -17.85 -44.11
N GLY A 63 59.56 -17.90 -44.29
CA GLY A 63 60.25 -18.89 -45.14
C GLY A 63 60.59 -18.43 -46.56
N LEU A 64 60.24 -17.19 -46.92
CA LEU A 64 60.53 -16.59 -48.23
C LEU A 64 62.05 -16.52 -48.45
N VAL A 65 62.51 -16.91 -49.64
CA VAL A 65 63.93 -16.83 -50.01
C VAL A 65 64.27 -15.37 -50.36
N THR A 66 65.40 -14.88 -49.87
CA THR A 66 65.88 -13.52 -50.16
C THR A 66 66.08 -13.33 -51.65
N GLY A 67 65.47 -12.29 -52.21
CA GLY A 67 65.51 -11.96 -53.64
C GLY A 67 64.25 -12.34 -54.40
N ASP A 68 63.41 -13.23 -53.86
CA ASP A 68 62.15 -13.64 -54.50
C ASP A 68 61.06 -12.60 -54.29
N LEU A 69 60.30 -12.29 -55.35
CA LEU A 69 59.20 -11.35 -55.33
C LEU A 69 57.86 -12.09 -55.20
N VAL A 70 57.43 -12.27 -53.94
CA VAL A 70 56.17 -12.91 -53.57
C VAL A 70 55.38 -12.01 -52.63
N THR A 71 54.11 -11.77 -52.95
CA THR A 71 53.17 -10.96 -52.16
C THR A 71 52.02 -11.81 -51.64
N LEU A 72 51.65 -11.59 -50.37
CA LEU A 72 50.53 -12.24 -49.71
C LEU A 72 49.23 -11.46 -49.96
N THR A 73 48.22 -12.13 -50.51
CA THR A 73 46.84 -11.64 -50.52
C THR A 73 46.11 -12.18 -49.29
N LYS A 74 45.41 -11.30 -48.57
CA LYS A 74 44.69 -11.65 -47.34
C LYS A 74 43.51 -12.57 -47.62
N GLY A 75 43.32 -13.56 -46.77
CA GLY A 75 42.15 -14.44 -46.76
C GLY A 75 41.01 -13.91 -45.90
N THR A 76 40.05 -14.80 -45.64
CA THR A 76 38.87 -14.58 -44.79
C THR A 76 38.91 -15.46 -43.54
N GLY A 77 38.17 -15.07 -42.50
CA GLY A 77 38.00 -15.86 -41.28
C GLY A 77 36.55 -16.20 -41.00
N VAL A 78 36.32 -17.40 -40.46
CA VAL A 78 35.00 -17.88 -40.04
C VAL A 78 35.07 -18.44 -38.63
N PHE A 79 34.29 -17.88 -37.69
CA PHE A 79 34.07 -18.46 -36.36
C PHE A 79 33.43 -19.84 -36.46
N ALA A 80 33.85 -20.77 -35.61
CA ALA A 80 33.30 -22.12 -35.54
C ALA A 80 31.79 -22.15 -35.22
N SER A 81 31.26 -21.12 -34.56
CA SER A 81 29.81 -20.90 -34.43
C SER A 81 29.48 -19.42 -34.30
N LYS A 82 28.25 -19.05 -34.69
CA LYS A 82 27.74 -17.67 -34.58
C LYS A 82 27.48 -17.24 -33.14
N ASN A 83 27.34 -18.19 -32.21
CA ASN A 83 26.84 -17.94 -30.86
C ASN A 83 27.85 -17.19 -29.99
N ALA A 84 27.36 -16.36 -29.07
CA ALA A 84 28.19 -15.64 -28.10
C ALA A 84 29.06 -16.59 -27.26
N GLY A 85 30.23 -16.12 -26.83
CA GLY A 85 31.19 -16.88 -26.03
C GLY A 85 32.59 -16.32 -26.15
N THR A 86 33.47 -16.73 -25.23
CA THR A 86 34.88 -16.33 -25.20
C THR A 86 35.76 -17.33 -25.94
N GLY A 87 36.91 -16.87 -26.46
CA GLY A 87 37.95 -17.67 -27.07
C GLY A 87 37.46 -18.55 -28.23
N LYS A 88 36.50 -18.07 -29.02
CA LYS A 88 35.89 -18.88 -30.07
C LYS A 88 36.88 -19.10 -31.20
N ALA A 89 37.08 -20.37 -31.57
CA ALA A 89 37.95 -20.76 -32.66
C ALA A 89 37.51 -20.15 -34.00
N ILE A 90 38.49 -19.73 -34.79
CA ILE A 90 38.31 -19.16 -36.13
C ILE A 90 39.14 -19.98 -37.13
N THR A 91 38.50 -20.39 -38.22
CA THR A 91 39.17 -20.99 -39.37
C THR A 91 39.49 -19.89 -40.38
N ALA A 92 40.78 -19.70 -40.67
CA ALA A 92 41.25 -18.81 -41.73
C ALA A 92 41.44 -19.60 -43.03
N SER A 93 41.04 -19.01 -44.16
CA SER A 93 41.19 -19.61 -45.48
C SER A 93 41.32 -18.53 -46.56
N GLY A 94 41.75 -18.93 -47.76
CA GLY A 94 41.82 -18.03 -48.92
C GLY A 94 43.04 -17.11 -48.96
N TYR A 95 44.00 -17.26 -48.05
CA TYR A 95 45.30 -16.61 -48.23
C TYR A 95 45.98 -17.19 -49.46
N SER A 96 46.48 -16.33 -50.33
CA SER A 96 47.08 -16.72 -51.60
C SER A 96 48.35 -15.93 -51.89
N LEU A 97 49.22 -16.52 -52.71
CA LEU A 97 50.47 -15.92 -53.16
C LEU A 97 50.29 -15.31 -54.54
N SER A 98 50.93 -14.17 -54.77
CA SER A 98 51.02 -13.47 -56.05
C SER A 98 52.43 -12.92 -56.23
N GLY A 99 52.78 -12.46 -57.42
CA GLY A 99 54.16 -12.03 -57.76
C GLY A 99 54.87 -13.01 -58.70
N THR A 100 56.02 -12.61 -59.22
CA THR A 100 56.75 -13.33 -60.27
C THR A 100 57.25 -14.69 -59.81
N ASP A 101 57.58 -14.83 -58.53
CA ASP A 101 58.15 -16.06 -57.98
C ASP A 101 57.14 -16.92 -57.22
N ALA A 102 55.86 -16.50 -57.16
CA ALA A 102 54.83 -17.16 -56.37
C ALA A 102 54.59 -18.63 -56.74
N SER A 103 54.79 -19.00 -58.02
CA SER A 103 54.63 -20.38 -58.48
C SER A 103 55.62 -21.36 -57.85
N ASN A 104 56.74 -20.87 -57.32
CA ASN A 104 57.78 -21.67 -56.67
C ASN A 104 57.41 -22.09 -55.25
N TYR A 105 56.28 -21.59 -54.73
CA TYR A 105 55.87 -21.74 -53.35
C TYR A 105 54.51 -22.41 -53.19
N THR A 106 54.34 -23.07 -52.07
CA THR A 106 53.02 -23.41 -51.50
C THR A 106 52.79 -22.54 -50.25
N ILE A 107 51.53 -22.40 -49.83
CA ILE A 107 51.16 -21.57 -48.69
C ILE A 107 50.37 -22.38 -47.66
N SER A 108 50.80 -22.32 -46.41
CA SER A 108 50.06 -22.81 -45.25
C SER A 108 49.16 -21.70 -44.70
N GLN A 109 47.88 -21.99 -44.53
CA GLN A 109 46.91 -21.05 -44.00
C GLN A 109 47.17 -20.78 -42.50
N PRO A 110 46.84 -19.58 -41.98
CA PRO A 110 46.94 -19.30 -40.55
C PRO A 110 46.08 -20.28 -39.72
N SER A 111 46.56 -20.62 -38.52
CA SER A 111 45.85 -21.49 -37.59
C SER A 111 45.91 -20.94 -36.16
N GLY A 112 45.13 -21.53 -35.25
CA GLY A 112 45.14 -21.15 -33.83
C GLY A 112 44.50 -19.80 -33.51
N LEU A 113 43.73 -19.23 -34.44
CA LEU A 113 43.03 -17.96 -34.23
C LEU A 113 41.81 -18.15 -33.33
N THR A 114 41.67 -17.26 -32.36
CA THR A 114 40.48 -17.15 -31.51
C THR A 114 40.07 -15.69 -31.34
N ALA A 115 38.79 -15.44 -31.09
CA ALA A 115 38.28 -14.14 -30.65
C ALA A 115 36.97 -14.34 -29.88
N ASP A 116 36.55 -13.31 -29.15
CA ASP A 116 35.31 -13.31 -28.38
C ASP A 116 34.12 -12.85 -29.23
N ILE A 117 32.97 -13.47 -28.98
CA ILE A 117 31.67 -12.93 -29.41
C ILE A 117 30.91 -12.49 -28.17
N THR A 118 30.90 -11.19 -27.89
CA THR A 118 30.15 -10.60 -26.80
C THR A 118 28.64 -10.67 -27.08
N ARG A 119 27.84 -10.96 -26.06
CA ARG A 119 26.37 -10.96 -26.18
C ARG A 119 25.86 -9.59 -26.60
N LYS A 120 24.83 -9.56 -27.45
CA LYS A 120 24.17 -8.31 -27.85
C LYS A 120 23.15 -7.90 -26.79
N SER A 121 23.12 -6.63 -26.40
CA SER A 121 22.09 -6.14 -25.48
C SER A 121 20.75 -5.96 -26.19
N LEU A 122 19.68 -6.43 -25.56
CA LEU A 122 18.29 -6.16 -25.92
C LEU A 122 17.67 -5.19 -24.93
N THR A 123 16.83 -4.28 -25.43
CA THR A 123 16.06 -3.37 -24.58
C THR A 123 14.60 -3.80 -24.57
N VAL A 124 13.99 -3.79 -23.38
CA VAL A 124 12.54 -3.93 -23.26
C VAL A 124 11.89 -2.57 -23.46
N THR A 125 11.00 -2.47 -24.45
CA THR A 125 10.30 -1.24 -24.81
C THR A 125 8.78 -1.40 -24.73
N GLY A 126 8.03 -0.30 -24.68
CA GLY A 126 6.56 -0.35 -24.70
C GLY A 126 5.93 -0.95 -23.43
N VAL A 127 6.62 -0.86 -22.29
CA VAL A 127 6.03 -1.20 -20.99
C VAL A 127 5.30 0.01 -20.44
N THR A 128 4.07 -0.21 -20.01
CA THR A 128 3.23 0.79 -19.35
C THR A 128 2.79 0.28 -17.99
N ALA A 129 2.31 1.19 -17.14
CA ALA A 129 1.71 0.86 -15.86
C ALA A 129 0.30 1.42 -15.80
N ALA A 130 -0.60 0.71 -15.12
CA ALA A 130 -1.93 1.21 -14.83
C ALA A 130 -1.91 2.08 -13.57
N ASP A 131 -2.72 3.14 -13.59
CA ASP A 131 -3.05 3.91 -12.40
C ASP A 131 -3.78 3.01 -11.38
N LYS A 132 -3.71 3.39 -10.10
CA LYS A 132 -4.39 2.66 -9.03
C LYS A 132 -5.00 3.59 -8.01
N VAL A 133 -6.08 3.14 -7.39
CA VAL A 133 -6.57 3.72 -6.14
C VAL A 133 -5.63 3.30 -5.00
N TYR A 134 -5.42 4.20 -4.04
CA TYR A 134 -4.62 3.94 -2.85
C TYR A 134 -5.12 2.65 -2.16
N ASN A 135 -4.22 1.69 -2.02
CA ASN A 135 -4.51 0.40 -1.38
C ASN A 135 -3.43 0.01 -0.35
N GLY A 136 -2.61 0.98 0.06
CA GLY A 136 -1.53 0.80 1.02
C GLY A 136 -0.32 0.01 0.53
N THR A 137 -0.26 -0.39 -0.75
CA THR A 137 0.88 -1.16 -1.31
C THR A 137 1.63 -0.39 -2.39
N THR A 138 2.92 -0.70 -2.56
CA THR A 138 3.76 -0.17 -3.65
C THR A 138 3.68 -1.01 -4.93
N ALA A 139 2.94 -2.11 -4.95
CA ALA A 139 2.82 -2.94 -6.15
C ALA A 139 2.18 -2.17 -7.30
N ALA A 140 2.80 -2.23 -8.48
CA ALA A 140 2.31 -1.68 -9.73
C ALA A 140 1.91 -2.79 -10.70
N THR A 141 0.85 -2.54 -11.47
CA THR A 141 0.37 -3.45 -12.50
C THR A 141 0.98 -3.04 -13.84
N LEU A 142 1.96 -3.80 -14.33
CA LEU A 142 2.62 -3.54 -15.60
C LEU A 142 1.91 -4.23 -16.77
N SER A 143 1.93 -3.58 -17.92
CA SER A 143 1.40 -4.09 -19.19
C SER A 143 2.34 -3.81 -20.36
N GLY A 144 2.08 -4.45 -21.50
CA GLY A 144 2.94 -4.34 -22.68
C GLY A 144 4.30 -5.03 -22.54
N GLY A 145 5.30 -4.49 -23.21
CA GLY A 145 6.66 -5.03 -23.28
C GLY A 145 6.96 -5.78 -24.59
N THR A 146 7.93 -5.28 -25.34
CA THR A 146 8.51 -5.92 -26.53
C THR A 146 10.03 -5.84 -26.48
N LEU A 147 10.71 -6.79 -27.14
CA LEU A 147 12.16 -6.76 -27.28
C LEU A 147 12.55 -5.94 -28.51
N SER A 148 13.46 -4.99 -28.30
CA SER A 148 14.12 -4.25 -29.37
C SER A 148 15.59 -4.67 -29.50
N GLY A 149 16.08 -4.78 -30.74
CA GLY A 149 17.47 -5.11 -31.06
C GLY A 149 17.74 -6.58 -31.46
N LEU A 150 16.71 -7.42 -31.59
CA LEU A 150 16.86 -8.80 -32.07
C LEU A 150 17.53 -8.84 -33.45
N VAL A 151 18.39 -9.83 -33.64
CA VAL A 151 18.86 -10.23 -34.97
C VAL A 151 17.76 -11.03 -35.66
N THR A 152 17.49 -10.73 -36.93
CA THR A 152 16.45 -11.39 -37.72
C THR A 152 16.62 -12.91 -37.74
N GLY A 153 15.53 -13.64 -37.50
CA GLY A 153 15.49 -15.11 -37.49
C GLY A 153 15.79 -15.75 -36.13
N ASP A 154 16.24 -15.00 -35.13
CA ASP A 154 16.39 -15.54 -33.78
C ASP A 154 15.04 -15.66 -33.06
N VAL A 155 14.88 -16.76 -32.33
CA VAL A 155 13.73 -17.01 -31.47
C VAL A 155 14.10 -16.68 -30.03
N VAL A 156 13.60 -15.54 -29.56
CA VAL A 156 13.76 -15.05 -28.19
C VAL A 156 12.42 -14.57 -27.67
N THR A 157 11.98 -15.11 -26.54
CA THR A 157 10.72 -14.79 -25.89
C THR A 157 10.97 -13.95 -24.64
N LEU A 158 10.14 -12.93 -24.41
CA LEU A 158 10.18 -12.08 -23.22
C LEU A 158 9.20 -12.61 -22.17
N THR A 159 9.69 -12.89 -20.97
CA THR A 159 8.86 -13.08 -19.78
C THR A 159 8.66 -11.73 -19.09
N LYS A 160 7.41 -11.40 -18.77
CA LYS A 160 7.06 -10.14 -18.08
C LYS A 160 7.66 -10.09 -16.68
N GLY A 161 8.18 -8.93 -16.31
CA GLY A 161 8.61 -8.63 -14.95
C GLY A 161 7.50 -8.06 -14.07
N THR A 162 7.91 -7.49 -12.94
CA THR A 162 7.06 -6.82 -11.96
C THR A 162 7.44 -5.35 -11.85
N GLY A 163 6.52 -4.54 -11.30
CA GLY A 163 6.72 -3.12 -11.07
C GLY A 163 6.44 -2.72 -9.64
N VAL A 164 7.22 -1.77 -9.12
CA VAL A 164 7.05 -1.21 -7.78
C VAL A 164 7.08 0.32 -7.85
N PHE A 165 6.02 0.97 -7.40
CA PHE A 165 5.99 2.41 -7.17
C PHE A 165 7.04 2.79 -6.11
N ALA A 166 7.74 3.91 -6.30
CA ALA A 166 8.72 4.42 -5.34
C ALA A 166 8.11 4.69 -3.93
N SER A 167 6.80 4.92 -3.86
CA SER A 167 6.06 5.14 -2.61
C SER A 167 4.60 4.72 -2.77
N LYS A 168 3.99 4.23 -1.68
CA LYS A 168 2.57 3.87 -1.63
C LYS A 168 1.62 5.07 -1.60
N LYS A 169 2.12 6.28 -1.32
CA LYS A 169 1.30 7.48 -1.13
C LYS A 169 0.67 7.96 -2.44
N VAL A 170 -0.51 8.57 -2.34
CA VAL A 170 -1.18 9.27 -3.45
C VAL A 170 -0.24 10.24 -4.17
N GLY A 171 -0.47 10.42 -5.47
CA GLY A 171 0.23 11.40 -6.30
C GLY A 171 0.20 11.03 -7.78
N THR A 172 0.49 12.02 -8.62
CA THR A 172 0.53 11.88 -10.08
C THR A 172 1.95 11.59 -10.58
N GLY A 173 2.08 10.95 -11.73
CA GLY A 173 3.34 10.69 -12.43
C GLY A 173 4.36 9.95 -11.59
N LYS A 174 3.92 9.05 -10.71
CA LYS A 174 4.82 8.39 -9.76
C LYS A 174 5.73 7.41 -10.50
N ALA A 175 7.03 7.53 -10.25
CA ALA A 175 8.02 6.62 -10.82
C ALA A 175 7.82 5.18 -10.35
N ILE A 176 7.96 4.25 -11.30
CA ILE A 176 7.89 2.81 -11.08
C ILE A 176 9.22 2.18 -11.47
N THR A 177 9.80 1.43 -10.55
CA THR A 177 10.95 0.57 -10.82
C THR A 177 10.45 -0.77 -11.33
N ALA A 178 10.74 -1.07 -12.59
CA ALA A 178 10.46 -2.37 -13.18
C ALA A 178 11.67 -3.30 -13.05
N SER A 179 11.42 -4.57 -12.72
CA SER A 179 12.46 -5.58 -12.62
C SER A 179 11.93 -6.98 -12.95
N GLY A 180 12.82 -7.96 -13.09
CA GLY A 180 12.44 -9.35 -13.31
C GLY A 180 12.02 -9.69 -14.75
N TYR A 181 12.16 -8.78 -15.72
CA TYR A 181 12.03 -9.16 -17.13
C TYR A 181 13.19 -10.08 -17.51
N ALA A 182 12.85 -11.19 -18.16
CA ALA A 182 13.79 -12.24 -18.54
C ALA A 182 13.57 -12.68 -19.98
N ILE A 183 14.62 -13.24 -20.59
CA ILE A 183 14.55 -13.79 -21.95
C ILE A 183 14.76 -15.30 -21.94
N SER A 184 14.06 -16.00 -22.83
CA SER A 184 14.21 -17.43 -23.05
C SER A 184 14.11 -17.75 -24.55
N GLY A 185 14.31 -19.02 -24.93
CA GLY A 185 14.30 -19.47 -26.32
C GLY A 185 15.70 -19.81 -26.84
N THR A 186 15.75 -20.38 -28.05
CA THR A 186 16.98 -20.95 -28.63
C THR A 186 18.04 -19.89 -28.95
N GLY A 187 17.64 -18.63 -29.17
CA GLY A 187 18.56 -17.52 -29.39
C GLY A 187 19.03 -16.82 -28.10
N ALA A 188 18.39 -17.06 -26.95
CA ALA A 188 18.51 -16.19 -25.77
C ALA A 188 19.93 -16.11 -25.19
N SER A 189 20.73 -17.17 -25.27
CA SER A 189 22.10 -17.21 -24.76
C SER A 189 23.05 -16.23 -25.47
N ASN A 190 22.66 -15.73 -26.64
CA ASN A 190 23.41 -14.75 -27.42
C ASN A 190 23.14 -13.29 -27.01
N TYR A 191 22.23 -13.08 -26.07
CA TYR A 191 21.76 -11.76 -25.68
C TYR A 191 21.88 -11.51 -24.18
N THR A 192 21.99 -10.23 -23.83
CA THR A 192 21.67 -9.71 -22.50
C THR A 192 20.40 -8.87 -22.60
N ILE A 193 19.74 -8.62 -21.47
CA ILE A 193 18.51 -7.82 -21.42
C ILE A 193 18.70 -6.63 -20.47
N SER A 194 18.34 -5.44 -20.93
CA SER A 194 18.19 -4.25 -20.10
C SER A 194 16.73 -4.12 -19.64
N GLN A 195 16.54 -3.92 -18.33
CA GLN A 195 15.21 -3.71 -17.76
C GLN A 195 14.59 -2.40 -18.29
N PRO A 196 13.26 -2.33 -18.45
CA PRO A 196 12.60 -1.10 -18.91
C PRO A 196 12.70 -0.01 -17.83
N SER A 197 12.71 1.24 -18.27
CA SER A 197 12.82 2.42 -17.39
C SER A 197 11.87 3.52 -17.85
N GLY A 198 11.75 4.59 -17.06
CA GLY A 198 10.88 5.74 -17.38
C GLY A 198 9.38 5.45 -17.27
N ILE A 199 8.99 4.39 -16.55
CA ILE A 199 7.58 4.03 -16.34
C ILE A 199 7.03 4.88 -15.21
N THR A 200 5.86 5.48 -15.43
CA THR A 200 5.11 6.24 -14.42
C THR A 200 3.63 5.86 -14.46
N ALA A 201 2.94 6.03 -13.33
CA ALA A 201 1.49 5.96 -13.21
C ALA A 201 1.03 6.75 -11.98
N ASP A 202 -0.27 6.99 -11.89
CA ASP A 202 -0.88 7.74 -10.80
C ASP A 202 -1.37 6.81 -9.68
N ILE A 203 -1.31 7.32 -8.45
CA ILE A 203 -2.05 6.76 -7.31
C ILE A 203 -3.10 7.77 -6.90
N THR A 204 -4.38 7.47 -7.13
CA THR A 204 -5.50 8.30 -6.70
C THR A 204 -5.92 8.00 -5.26
N PRO A 205 -6.51 8.96 -4.54
CA PRO A 205 -7.00 8.72 -3.18
C PRO A 205 -8.04 7.60 -3.11
N ALA A 206 -8.07 6.89 -1.98
CA ALA A 206 -9.15 5.96 -1.66
C ALA A 206 -10.32 6.69 -1.00
N PRO A 207 -11.57 6.27 -1.20
CA PRO A 207 -12.69 6.88 -0.49
C PRO A 207 -12.62 6.60 1.01
N LEU A 208 -12.86 7.62 1.84
CA LEU A 208 -13.01 7.52 3.29
C LEU A 208 -14.26 8.27 3.73
N THR A 209 -15.24 7.56 4.27
CA THR A 209 -16.43 8.18 4.85
C THR A 209 -16.21 8.44 6.34
N ILE A 210 -16.43 9.69 6.76
CA ILE A 210 -16.49 10.09 8.17
C ILE A 210 -17.97 10.32 8.51
N LYS A 211 -18.55 9.41 9.29
CA LYS A 211 -19.95 9.46 9.68
C LYS A 211 -20.09 9.83 11.15
N ALA A 212 -20.75 10.95 11.45
CA ALA A 212 -21.12 11.27 12.82
C ALA A 212 -22.18 10.28 13.33
N ALA A 213 -22.01 9.82 14.57
CA ALA A 213 -22.98 8.98 15.25
C ALA A 213 -24.17 9.85 15.69
N ASP A 214 -25.37 9.29 15.65
CA ASP A 214 -26.55 9.93 16.23
C ASP A 214 -26.38 10.04 17.76
N ALA A 215 -26.93 11.09 18.34
CA ALA A 215 -26.86 11.34 19.78
C ALA A 215 -28.17 11.96 20.27
N GLU A 216 -28.40 11.89 21.58
CA GLU A 216 -29.55 12.51 22.21
C GLU A 216 -29.23 13.09 23.58
N LYS A 217 -30.04 14.05 24.02
CA LYS A 217 -30.00 14.60 25.38
C LYS A 217 -31.38 15.03 25.87
N GLY A 218 -31.53 15.18 27.19
CA GLY A 218 -32.62 15.94 27.79
C GLY A 218 -32.47 17.45 27.59
N ARG A 219 -33.60 18.18 27.57
CA ARG A 219 -33.66 19.65 27.36
C ARG A 219 -32.76 20.51 28.27
N TYR A 220 -32.37 20.00 29.44
CA TYR A 220 -31.58 20.71 30.43
C TYR A 220 -30.27 19.99 30.76
N GLU A 221 -29.90 19.02 29.93
CA GLU A 221 -28.63 18.32 30.04
C GLU A 221 -27.58 18.99 29.15
N GLU A 222 -26.32 18.82 29.54
CA GLU A 222 -25.19 19.18 28.71
C GLU A 222 -25.16 18.33 27.44
N ASP A 223 -24.56 18.85 26.38
CA ASP A 223 -24.40 18.09 25.15
C ASP A 223 -23.48 16.88 25.40
N PRO A 224 -23.83 15.68 24.87
CA PRO A 224 -22.96 14.54 24.94
C PRO A 224 -21.72 14.78 24.07
N VAL A 225 -20.67 13.97 24.30
CA VAL A 225 -19.53 13.95 23.40
C VAL A 225 -19.98 13.37 22.05
N PHE A 226 -19.92 14.18 21.00
CA PHE A 226 -20.19 13.71 19.64
C PHE A 226 -19.04 12.84 19.16
N THR A 227 -19.39 11.68 18.58
CA THR A 227 -18.42 10.71 18.07
C THR A 227 -18.62 10.50 16.58
N VAL A 228 -17.58 10.00 15.92
CA VAL A 228 -17.62 9.63 14.50
C VAL A 228 -17.16 8.20 14.32
N THR A 229 -17.59 7.61 13.21
CA THR A 229 -17.09 6.34 12.69
C THR A 229 -16.43 6.58 11.34
N TYR A 230 -15.34 5.86 11.09
CA TYR A 230 -14.58 5.92 9.85
C TYR A 230 -14.82 4.64 9.05
N ILE A 231 -15.18 4.78 7.78
CA ILE A 231 -15.45 3.64 6.88
C ILE A 231 -14.60 3.83 5.62
N GLY A 232 -13.83 2.83 5.24
CA GLY A 232 -13.03 2.86 4.01
C GLY A 232 -11.50 2.94 4.19
N PHE A 233 -10.99 2.94 5.42
CA PHE A 233 -9.54 2.77 5.62
C PHE A 233 -9.06 1.45 5.00
N VAL A 234 -7.90 1.50 4.35
CA VAL A 234 -7.27 0.35 3.70
C VAL A 234 -5.95 -0.02 4.40
N ALA A 235 -5.52 -1.27 4.21
CA ALA A 235 -4.18 -1.75 4.61
C ALA A 235 -3.81 -1.52 6.09
N GLY A 236 -4.80 -1.57 7.00
CA GLY A 236 -4.60 -1.40 8.44
C GLY A 236 -4.44 0.06 8.88
N ASP A 237 -4.62 1.03 7.98
CA ASP A 237 -4.76 2.43 8.36
C ASP A 237 -5.96 2.62 9.31
N ASN A 238 -5.91 3.66 10.13
CA ASN A 238 -6.93 3.98 11.12
C ASN A 238 -7.03 5.50 11.34
N SER A 239 -7.80 5.92 12.34
CA SER A 239 -8.07 7.35 12.62
C SER A 239 -6.82 8.21 12.83
N SER A 240 -5.66 7.63 13.15
CA SER A 240 -4.37 8.37 13.19
C SER A 240 -3.95 8.97 11.85
N ALA A 241 -4.51 8.49 10.73
CA ALA A 241 -4.28 9.04 9.40
C ALA A 241 -5.10 10.31 9.10
N VAL A 242 -6.02 10.68 10.00
CA VAL A 242 -6.91 11.82 9.86
C VAL A 242 -6.51 12.91 10.85
N SER A 243 -6.42 14.14 10.38
CA SER A 243 -6.15 15.32 11.21
C SER A 243 -7.15 16.44 10.90
N GLY A 244 -7.31 17.39 11.83
CA GLY A 244 -8.16 18.56 11.62
C GLY A 244 -9.67 18.30 11.61
N LEU A 245 -10.12 17.10 11.98
CA LEU A 245 -11.55 16.80 12.09
C LEU A 245 -12.18 17.70 13.16
N VAL A 246 -13.22 18.42 12.76
CA VAL A 246 -14.11 19.18 13.63
C VAL A 246 -15.49 18.52 13.58
N VAL A 247 -16.12 18.35 14.74
CA VAL A 247 -17.49 17.82 14.85
C VAL A 247 -18.32 18.85 15.59
N GLU A 248 -19.20 19.52 14.87
CA GLU A 248 -20.13 20.52 15.40
C GLU A 248 -21.56 19.98 15.33
N ARG A 249 -22.49 20.64 16.02
CA ARG A 249 -23.91 20.42 15.81
C ARG A 249 -24.60 21.70 15.40
N GLU A 250 -25.77 21.58 14.78
CA GLU A 250 -26.62 22.73 14.55
C GLU A 250 -27.05 23.39 15.87
N PRO A 251 -27.13 24.72 15.92
CA PRO A 251 -27.49 25.46 17.13
C PRO A 251 -28.98 25.29 17.48
N GLY A 252 -29.27 25.20 18.79
CA GLY A 252 -30.64 25.16 19.32
C GLY A 252 -30.78 24.34 20.60
N GLU A 253 -31.75 24.70 21.45
CA GLU A 253 -32.00 24.05 22.76
C GLU A 253 -33.47 23.65 22.97
N LYS A 254 -34.31 23.86 21.95
CA LYS A 254 -35.71 23.44 22.00
C LYS A 254 -35.81 21.95 21.68
N PRO A 255 -36.80 21.22 22.24
CA PRO A 255 -37.06 19.85 21.84
C PRO A 255 -37.24 19.73 20.32
N GLY A 256 -36.56 18.77 19.72
CA GLY A 256 -36.50 18.61 18.27
C GLY A 256 -35.24 17.89 17.79
N THR A 257 -35.08 17.84 16.49
CA THR A 257 -33.97 17.18 15.80
C THR A 257 -33.08 18.21 15.12
N TYR A 258 -31.77 18.02 15.26
CA TYR A 258 -30.69 18.87 14.76
C TYR A 258 -29.63 17.99 14.08
N SER A 259 -28.80 18.55 13.20
CA SER A 259 -27.68 17.80 12.59
C SER A 259 -26.42 17.82 13.46
N ILE A 260 -25.67 16.72 13.45
CA ILE A 260 -24.26 16.63 13.88
C ILE A 260 -23.42 16.61 12.61
N ILE A 261 -22.55 17.59 12.43
CA ILE A 261 -21.88 17.90 11.17
C ILE A 261 -20.36 17.70 11.36
N PRO A 262 -19.79 16.60 10.86
CA PRO A 262 -18.34 16.45 10.77
C PRO A 262 -17.79 17.25 9.58
N SER A 263 -16.64 17.92 9.76
CA SER A 263 -16.00 18.73 8.72
C SER A 263 -14.49 18.94 8.98
N GLY A 264 -13.78 19.57 8.03
CA GLY A 264 -12.41 20.06 8.23
C GLY A 264 -11.29 19.01 8.24
N ALA A 265 -11.63 17.73 8.21
CA ALA A 265 -10.67 16.64 8.24
C ALA A 265 -9.79 16.59 6.97
N SER A 266 -8.54 16.18 7.15
CA SER A 266 -7.55 15.96 6.10
C SER A 266 -6.92 14.58 6.25
N ALA A 267 -6.77 13.87 5.13
CA ALA A 267 -6.10 12.59 5.06
C ALA A 267 -5.40 12.46 3.69
N ALA A 268 -4.07 12.53 3.67
CA ALA A 268 -3.31 12.69 2.42
C ALA A 268 -3.50 11.59 1.37
N ASN A 269 -3.97 10.39 1.78
CA ASN A 269 -4.19 9.26 0.87
C ASN A 269 -5.67 8.97 0.61
N TYR A 270 -6.58 9.78 1.15
CA TYR A 270 -8.01 9.52 1.08
C TYR A 270 -8.79 10.73 0.58
N GLU A 271 -9.83 10.45 -0.19
CA GLU A 271 -10.87 11.41 -0.54
C GLU A 271 -11.99 11.28 0.50
N ILE A 272 -12.22 12.35 1.26
CA ILE A 272 -13.11 12.31 2.42
C ILE A 272 -14.53 12.69 2.02
N GLU A 273 -15.48 11.83 2.39
CA GLU A 273 -16.91 12.08 2.33
C GLU A 273 -17.47 12.19 3.76
N TYR A 274 -18.31 13.19 4.01
CA TYR A 274 -18.93 13.40 5.31
C TYR A 274 -20.38 12.94 5.32
N VAL A 275 -20.78 12.25 6.38
CA VAL A 275 -22.17 11.91 6.64
C VAL A 275 -22.57 12.49 7.99
N ASN A 276 -23.56 13.37 7.96
CA ASN A 276 -24.09 13.99 9.16
C ASN A 276 -24.83 12.96 10.03
N GLY A 277 -24.72 13.12 11.35
CA GLY A 277 -25.50 12.41 12.34
C GLY A 277 -26.72 13.25 12.75
N THR A 278 -27.58 12.63 13.55
CA THR A 278 -28.80 13.22 14.07
C THR A 278 -28.65 13.48 15.56
N PHE A 279 -28.83 14.72 16.00
CA PHE A 279 -28.89 15.10 17.41
C PHE A 279 -30.33 15.38 17.83
N THR A 280 -30.86 14.59 18.78
CA THR A 280 -32.23 14.76 19.28
C THR A 280 -32.23 15.37 20.67
N ILE A 281 -32.87 16.51 20.82
CA ILE A 281 -33.18 17.09 22.13
C ILE A 281 -34.57 16.62 22.52
N ASN A 282 -34.64 15.73 23.51
CA ASN A 282 -35.91 15.19 23.99
C ASN A 282 -36.64 16.25 24.83
N GLY A 283 -37.93 16.40 24.55
CA GLY A 283 -38.82 17.20 25.38
C GLY A 283 -38.96 16.57 26.76
N SER A 284 -39.08 17.40 27.80
CA SER A 284 -39.41 16.91 29.12
C SER A 284 -40.82 16.33 29.12
N THR A 285 -40.98 15.02 28.90
CA THR A 285 -42.06 14.28 29.57
C THR A 285 -41.60 14.04 31.01
N SER A 286 -41.48 15.10 31.80
CA SER A 286 -41.34 14.96 33.25
C SER A 286 -42.67 14.47 33.80
N VAL A 287 -42.82 13.15 33.86
CA VAL A 287 -43.44 12.56 35.04
C VAL A 287 -42.44 12.85 36.16
N LEU A 288 -42.79 13.76 37.05
CA LEU A 288 -41.94 14.19 38.16
C LEU A 288 -41.81 13.03 39.17
N ASN A 289 -40.96 12.04 38.90
CA ASN A 289 -40.55 11.08 39.90
C ASN A 289 -39.45 11.72 40.74
N ASN A 290 -39.85 12.45 41.79
CA ASN A 290 -38.95 12.87 42.86
C ASN A 290 -38.42 11.61 43.57
N HIS A 291 -37.36 11.01 43.04
CA HIS A 291 -36.59 10.00 43.75
C HIS A 291 -35.45 10.73 44.47
N ILE A 292 -35.66 11.08 45.73
CA ILE A 292 -34.56 11.44 46.63
C ILE A 292 -34.04 10.12 47.22
N THR A 293 -32.86 9.70 46.78
CA THR A 293 -32.11 8.62 47.43
C THR A 293 -31.35 9.22 48.61
N VAL A 294 -31.67 8.80 49.85
CA VAL A 294 -30.85 9.09 51.03
C VAL A 294 -29.90 7.93 51.25
N ASN A 295 -28.61 8.26 51.33
CA ASN A 295 -27.46 7.37 51.47
C ASN A 295 -27.63 6.28 52.54
N GLU A 296 -27.39 5.04 52.13
CA GLU A 296 -27.15 3.91 53.00
C GLU A 296 -25.81 4.09 53.71
N ASN A 297 -25.82 4.48 55.00
CA ASN A 297 -24.88 3.95 55.98
C ASN A 297 -25.25 4.36 57.42
N LYS A 298 -25.42 3.32 58.26
CA LYS A 298 -25.68 3.32 59.72
C LYS A 298 -27.11 3.69 60.14
N ILE A 299 -27.93 2.67 60.41
CA ILE A 299 -28.36 2.26 61.76
C ILE A 299 -29.33 1.05 61.63
N SER A 300 -29.13 0.10 62.54
CA SER A 300 -29.75 -1.22 62.61
C SER A 300 -31.22 -1.19 63.08
N ARG A 301 -32.06 -2.04 62.46
CA ARG A 301 -33.47 -2.40 62.75
C ARG A 301 -34.54 -1.47 62.12
N PRO A 302 -35.64 -2.03 61.57
CA PRO A 302 -36.44 -1.39 60.52
C PRO A 302 -37.31 -0.27 61.10
N VAL A 303 -36.96 0.97 60.81
CA VAL A 303 -37.91 2.08 60.96
C VAL A 303 -38.67 2.20 59.65
N LYS A 304 -39.91 1.72 59.66
CA LYS A 304 -40.86 1.78 58.56
C LYS A 304 -41.04 3.26 58.18
N GLY A 305 -40.41 3.66 57.09
CA GLY A 305 -40.44 5.02 56.56
C GLY A 305 -41.86 5.50 56.31
N ILE A 306 -42.05 6.81 56.46
CA ILE A 306 -43.26 7.54 56.07
C ILE A 306 -43.30 7.53 54.54
N PHE A 307 -44.37 7.01 53.93
CA PHE A 307 -44.57 6.96 52.48
C PHE A 307 -45.81 7.77 52.09
N ILE A 308 -45.73 9.07 51.84
CA ILE A 308 -46.90 9.76 51.28
C ILE A 308 -47.16 9.17 49.88
N GLY A 309 -48.32 8.54 49.67
CA GLY A 309 -48.69 7.99 48.37
C GLY A 309 -48.63 9.10 47.32
N SER A 310 -48.11 8.80 46.14
CA SER A 310 -47.89 9.78 45.08
C SER A 310 -49.19 10.55 44.77
N ASN A 311 -49.18 11.84 45.10
CA ASN A 311 -50.22 12.83 44.82
C ASN A 311 -51.58 12.62 45.50
N PRO A 312 -52.42 13.68 45.54
CA PRO A 312 -53.83 13.52 45.85
C PRO A 312 -54.45 12.43 44.96
N VAL A 313 -55.17 11.48 45.55
CA VAL A 313 -55.87 10.41 44.82
C VAL A 313 -56.92 11.01 43.87
N SER A 314 -57.41 12.22 44.16
CA SER A 314 -58.19 13.03 43.22
C SER A 314 -58.09 14.54 43.54
N LEU A 315 -58.08 15.38 42.50
CA LEU A 315 -58.25 16.82 42.57
C LEU A 315 -59.50 17.22 41.78
N SER A 316 -60.34 18.06 42.37
CA SER A 316 -61.53 18.62 41.73
C SER A 316 -61.73 20.07 42.16
N SER A 317 -62.65 20.78 41.50
CA SER A 317 -63.05 22.14 41.91
C SER A 317 -63.74 22.21 43.29
N ALA A 318 -64.00 21.07 43.96
CA ALA A 318 -64.70 21.00 45.23
C ALA A 318 -63.87 20.40 46.39
N LYS A 319 -62.84 19.60 46.10
CA LYS A 319 -61.99 18.95 47.11
C LYS A 319 -60.66 18.46 46.57
N ALA A 320 -59.70 18.31 47.48
CA ALA A 320 -58.41 17.64 47.30
C ALA A 320 -58.26 16.51 48.32
N ASP A 321 -58.12 15.27 47.85
CA ASP A 321 -57.96 14.08 48.71
C ASP A 321 -56.52 13.58 48.64
N PHE A 322 -55.78 13.51 49.74
CA PHE A 322 -54.38 13.09 49.78
C PHE A 322 -54.12 12.07 50.90
N ARG A 323 -53.10 11.22 50.70
CA ARG A 323 -52.78 10.10 51.59
C ARG A 323 -51.40 10.25 52.19
N ILE A 324 -51.31 10.23 53.52
CA ILE A 324 -50.04 10.28 54.26
C ILE A 324 -49.81 8.92 54.92
N VAL A 325 -48.79 8.17 54.50
CA VAL A 325 -48.35 6.97 55.26
C VAL A 325 -47.30 7.44 56.24
N ALA A 326 -47.51 7.25 57.54
CA ALA A 326 -46.56 7.61 58.58
C ALA A 326 -46.25 6.41 59.49
N GLY A 327 -45.00 6.21 59.91
CA GLY A 327 -44.55 5.06 60.69
C GLY A 327 -44.94 5.08 62.17
N TYR A 328 -46.24 5.02 62.49
CA TYR A 328 -46.82 5.05 63.86
C TYR A 328 -46.61 6.39 64.61
N PRO A 329 -47.24 7.48 64.15
CA PRO A 329 -47.12 8.77 64.81
C PRO A 329 -47.94 8.84 66.10
N SER A 330 -47.43 9.55 67.11
CA SER A 330 -48.22 9.96 68.29
C SER A 330 -49.07 11.21 68.04
N GLU A 331 -48.66 12.05 67.08
CA GLU A 331 -49.40 13.20 66.56
C GLU A 331 -49.05 13.37 65.08
N LEU A 332 -50.06 13.62 64.24
CA LEU A 332 -49.89 14.06 62.86
C LEU A 332 -50.60 15.40 62.70
N ARG A 333 -49.88 16.41 62.25
CA ARG A 333 -50.43 17.72 61.87
C ARG A 333 -50.19 17.94 60.40
N VAL A 334 -51.21 18.36 59.67
CA VAL A 334 -51.08 18.77 58.27
C VAL A 334 -51.48 20.22 58.15
N THR A 335 -50.60 21.02 57.57
CA THR A 335 -50.81 22.44 57.29
C THR A 335 -50.70 22.66 55.79
N ILE A 336 -51.65 23.39 55.22
CA ILE A 336 -51.62 23.81 53.81
C ILE A 336 -51.33 25.31 53.78
N TYR A 337 -50.35 25.69 52.97
CA TYR A 337 -49.92 27.07 52.78
C TYR A 337 -50.30 27.58 51.39
N ASP A 338 -50.67 28.85 51.28
CA ASP A 338 -50.80 29.53 49.98
C ASP A 338 -49.43 29.84 49.36
N ALA A 339 -49.42 30.36 48.13
CA ALA A 339 -48.20 30.75 47.42
C ALA A 339 -47.38 31.85 48.13
N SER A 340 -48.01 32.61 49.03
CA SER A 340 -47.36 33.64 49.86
C SER A 340 -46.79 33.07 51.16
N GLY A 341 -46.98 31.78 51.42
CA GLY A 341 -46.50 31.10 52.62
C GLY A 341 -47.42 31.25 53.84
N ASN A 342 -48.67 31.71 53.67
CA ASN A 342 -49.63 31.79 54.76
C ASN A 342 -50.35 30.46 54.95
N ALA A 343 -50.46 30.00 56.20
CA ALA A 343 -51.24 28.80 56.52
C ALA A 343 -52.73 29.07 56.27
N VAL A 344 -53.32 28.38 55.30
CA VAL A 344 -54.73 28.52 54.93
C VAL A 344 -55.59 27.42 55.55
N PHE A 345 -55.02 26.23 55.78
CA PHE A 345 -55.74 25.12 56.39
C PHE A 345 -54.82 24.35 57.32
N GLU A 346 -55.33 23.91 58.46
CA GLU A 346 -54.59 23.05 59.39
C GLU A 346 -55.51 22.00 59.98
N LYS A 347 -55.05 20.76 59.99
CA LYS A 347 -55.80 19.65 60.59
C LYS A 347 -54.85 18.71 61.32
N ASN A 348 -55.20 18.43 62.57
CA ASN A 348 -54.57 17.38 63.35
C ASN A 348 -55.32 16.06 63.13
N ALA A 349 -54.57 14.97 63.05
CA ALA A 349 -55.09 13.62 63.00
C ALA A 349 -54.39 12.77 64.06
N SER A 350 -55.19 12.05 64.85
CA SER A 350 -54.69 11.01 65.74
C SER A 350 -54.59 9.72 64.94
N ALA A 351 -53.40 9.18 64.73
CA ALA A 351 -53.22 8.00 63.90
C ALA A 351 -52.44 6.90 64.63
N TYR A 352 -53.15 5.84 65.03
CA TYR A 352 -52.54 4.63 65.61
C TYR A 352 -52.02 3.65 64.56
N THR A 353 -52.30 3.87 63.27
CA THR A 353 -51.95 2.96 62.19
C THR A 353 -51.28 3.71 61.04
N GLY A 354 -50.44 3.00 60.30
CA GLY A 354 -49.41 3.58 59.46
C GLY A 354 -49.86 4.37 58.23
N THR A 355 -51.16 4.63 58.02
CA THR A 355 -51.68 5.37 56.86
C THR A 355 -52.90 6.20 57.24
N VAL A 356 -52.93 7.46 56.79
CA VAL A 356 -54.00 8.42 57.02
C VAL A 356 -54.46 9.01 55.70
N ASP A 357 -55.73 8.81 55.36
CA ASP A 357 -56.39 9.49 54.25
C ASP A 357 -56.98 10.82 54.74
N MET A 358 -56.75 11.90 53.99
CA MET A 358 -57.19 13.24 54.34
C MET A 358 -57.85 13.93 53.15
N SER A 359 -58.90 14.70 53.45
CA SER A 359 -59.62 15.51 52.47
C SER A 359 -59.60 16.97 52.90
N TRP A 360 -59.24 17.84 51.97
CA TRP A 360 -59.41 19.28 52.08
C TRP A 360 -60.50 19.74 51.11
N ASN A 361 -61.56 20.35 51.62
CA ASN A 361 -62.71 20.85 50.84
C ASN A 361 -62.45 22.19 50.15
N LEU A 362 -61.18 22.64 50.09
CA LEU A 362 -60.77 23.93 49.53
C LEU A 362 -61.36 25.13 50.29
N TYR A 363 -61.59 25.01 51.60
CA TYR A 363 -61.92 26.13 52.48
C TYR A 363 -60.79 26.38 53.47
N THR A 364 -60.52 27.65 53.74
CA THR A 364 -59.56 28.04 54.77
C THR A 364 -60.13 27.74 56.16
N ASN A 365 -59.28 27.72 57.19
CA ASN A 365 -59.73 27.60 58.58
C ASN A 365 -60.69 28.74 58.99
N GLY A 366 -60.67 29.89 58.28
CA GLY A 366 -61.61 31.00 58.46
C GLY A 366 -62.95 30.84 57.74
N GLY A 367 -63.20 29.71 57.08
CA GLY A 367 -64.48 29.41 56.40
C GLY A 367 -64.63 30.06 55.02
N HIS A 368 -63.59 30.69 54.48
CA HIS A 368 -63.60 31.25 53.12
C HIS A 368 -63.12 30.22 52.10
N ARG A 369 -63.69 30.26 50.89
CA ARG A 369 -63.22 29.39 49.81
C ARG A 369 -61.81 29.81 49.37
N ALA A 370 -60.91 28.84 49.27
CA ALA A 370 -59.55 29.04 48.77
C ALA A 370 -59.60 29.48 47.29
N GLY A 371 -58.71 30.41 46.93
CA GLY A 371 -58.56 30.87 45.56
C GLY A 371 -58.01 29.77 44.64
N SER A 372 -58.08 29.98 43.33
CA SER A 372 -57.34 29.14 42.39
C SER A 372 -55.86 29.46 42.47
N GLY A 373 -55.00 28.46 42.66
CA GLY A 373 -53.56 28.66 42.70
C GLY A 373 -52.80 27.47 43.27
N VAL A 374 -51.48 27.63 43.36
CA VAL A 374 -50.59 26.61 43.90
C VAL A 374 -50.61 26.66 45.42
N TYR A 375 -50.79 25.51 46.04
CA TYR A 375 -50.77 25.35 47.50
C TYR A 375 -49.67 24.39 47.91
N LEU A 376 -49.07 24.62 49.08
CA LEU A 376 -48.05 23.77 49.66
C LEU A 376 -48.63 22.97 50.83
N ILE A 377 -48.66 21.64 50.73
CA ILE A 377 -49.00 20.78 51.87
C ILE A 377 -47.72 20.45 52.64
N VAL A 378 -47.76 20.65 53.96
CA VAL A 378 -46.71 20.26 54.90
C VAL A 378 -47.33 19.35 55.96
N ALA A 379 -46.79 18.14 56.08
CA ALA A 379 -47.10 17.26 57.19
C ALA A 379 -46.00 17.37 58.25
N LYS A 380 -46.39 17.52 59.51
CA LYS A 380 -45.53 17.44 60.69
C LYS A 380 -45.95 16.25 61.52
N VAL A 381 -44.98 15.42 61.87
CA VAL A 381 -45.23 14.16 62.58
C VAL A 381 -44.47 14.16 63.88
N LYS A 382 -45.09 13.66 64.95
CA LYS A 382 -44.43 13.43 66.23
C LYS A 382 -44.35 11.93 66.48
N SER A 383 -43.17 11.33 66.35
CA SER A 383 -42.94 9.92 66.66
C SER A 383 -42.91 9.68 68.18
N ARG A 384 -43.17 8.43 68.60
CA ARG A 384 -43.11 8.00 70.02
C ARG A 384 -41.78 7.35 70.40
N VAL A 385 -40.77 7.37 69.52
CA VAL A 385 -39.49 6.70 69.76
C VAL A 385 -38.60 7.57 70.66
N ASN A 386 -38.31 7.09 71.87
CA ASN A 386 -37.37 7.67 72.84
C ASN A 386 -37.60 9.13 73.30
N GLY A 387 -38.84 9.62 73.32
CA GLY A 387 -39.17 10.93 73.91
C GLY A 387 -38.67 12.14 73.12
N SER A 388 -37.98 11.94 71.99
CA SER A 388 -37.50 12.99 71.10
C SER A 388 -38.54 13.29 70.02
N SER A 389 -38.89 14.57 69.87
CA SER A 389 -39.75 15.04 68.78
C SER A 389 -38.89 15.35 67.56
N GLU A 390 -38.96 14.54 66.50
CA GLU A 390 -38.36 14.88 65.21
C GLU A 390 -39.40 15.51 64.29
N VAL A 391 -39.12 16.71 63.77
CA VAL A 391 -39.96 17.35 62.74
C VAL A 391 -39.44 16.91 61.37
N LEU A 392 -40.11 15.94 60.77
CA LEU A 392 -39.93 15.65 59.35
C LEU A 392 -40.80 16.63 58.55
N MET A 393 -40.20 17.37 57.61
CA MET A 393 -40.92 18.22 56.66
C MET A 393 -40.80 17.62 55.25
N GLU A 394 -41.93 17.39 54.61
CA GLU A 394 -42.01 16.99 53.21
C GLU A 394 -42.83 18.03 52.45
N LYS A 395 -42.31 18.49 51.31
CA LYS A 395 -42.88 19.57 50.50
C LYS A 395 -43.67 18.97 49.33
N LEU A 396 -44.98 19.11 49.33
CA LEU A 396 -45.84 18.70 48.21
C LEU A 396 -46.53 19.92 47.61
N GLY A 397 -46.22 20.23 46.35
CA GLY A 397 -46.90 21.28 45.59
C GLY A 397 -48.20 20.74 44.99
N LEU A 398 -49.33 21.39 45.30
CA LEU A 398 -50.60 21.26 44.60
C LEU A 398 -50.64 22.30 43.48
N ARG A 399 -51.01 21.93 42.25
CA ARG A 399 -51.36 22.89 41.20
C ARG A 399 -52.85 23.18 41.19
#